data_AF-A0A7Z3C6T6-F1
#
_entry.id   AF-A0A7Z3C6T6-F1
#
_cell.length_a   1.000
_cell.length_b   1.000
_cell.length_c   1.000
_cell.angle_alpha   90.00
_cell.angle_beta   90.00
_cell.angle_gamma   90.00
#
_symmetry.space_group_name_H-M   'P 1'
#
loop_
_entity.id
_entity.type
_entity.pdbx_description
1 polymer ?
#
loop_
_entity_poly.entity_id
_entity_poly.type
_entity_poly.pdbx_seq_one_letter_code
_entity_poly.pdbx_strand_id
1 'polypeptide(L)'
;MTAIQICALIAIVLMTAGIYWLAYRNGFSNGLTEGYAEGYSEGIAVQSADKSEEIRNLTLSLKQVQNKHEQLYDFYKRAVEASQLGEPERITLLEIAEKLRIAAETFAAFRTGKKLERETRLLRDQALAMAALLEPADQESAA
;
A
#
# COMPACT_ATOMS: atom_id res chain seq x y z
N MET A 1 -71.80 15.06 58.65
CA MET A 1 -70.63 14.20 58.41
C MET A 1 -69.93 13.98 59.74
N THR A 2 -69.70 12.73 60.14
CA THR A 2 -68.98 12.45 61.39
C THR A 2 -67.49 12.67 61.17
N ALA A 3 -66.78 13.19 62.17
CA ALA A 3 -65.34 13.49 62.09
C ALA A 3 -64.50 12.29 61.61
N ILE A 4 -64.95 11.08 61.95
CA ILE A 4 -64.36 9.80 61.54
C ILE A 4 -64.36 9.62 60.01
N GLN A 5 -65.45 9.97 59.33
CA GLN A 5 -65.54 9.86 57.87
C GLN A 5 -64.59 10.84 57.17
N ILE A 6 -64.44 12.04 57.72
CA ILE A 6 -63.53 13.07 57.20
C ILE A 6 -62.07 12.61 57.35
N CYS A 7 -61.70 12.10 58.53
CA CYS A 7 -60.35 11.56 58.77
C CYS A 7 -60.03 10.36 57.84
N ALA A 8 -60.99 9.45 57.64
CA ALA A 8 -60.80 8.31 56.74
C ALA A 8 -60.58 8.76 55.28
N LEU A 9 -61.32 9.77 54.82
CA LEU A 9 -61.19 10.29 53.46
C LEU A 9 -59.83 10.98 53.25
N ILE A 10 -59.37 11.77 54.22
CA ILE A 10 -58.04 12.40 54.19
C ILE A 10 -56.93 11.34 54.16
N ALA A 11 -57.03 10.28 54.97
CA ALA A 11 -56.03 9.21 54.99
C ALA A 11 -55.91 8.49 53.63
N ILE A 12 -57.04 8.24 52.96
CA ILE A 12 -57.06 7.62 51.63
C ILE A 12 -56.42 8.54 50.60
N VAL A 13 -56.76 9.83 50.60
CA VAL A 13 -56.17 10.81 49.67
C VAL A 13 -54.65 10.90 49.85
N LEU A 14 -54.16 10.97 51.09
CA LEU A 14 -52.73 11.01 51.37
C LEU A 14 -52.00 9.73 50.94
N MET A 15 -52.60 8.56 51.17
CA MET A 15 -52.05 7.28 50.71
C MET A 15 -51.93 7.23 49.18
N THR A 16 -53.00 7.59 48.46
CA THR A 16 -52.98 7.58 47.00
C THR A 16 -51.98 8.58 46.42
N ALA A 17 -51.89 9.78 47.00
CA ALA A 17 -50.90 10.78 46.61
C ALA A 17 -49.45 10.32 46.89
N GLY A 18 -49.22 9.65 48.02
CA GLY A 18 -47.92 9.10 48.38
C GLY A 18 -47.47 7.98 47.42
N ILE A 19 -48.38 7.07 47.07
CA ILE A 19 -48.12 6.00 46.09
C ILE A 19 -47.80 6.60 44.72
N TYR A 20 -48.58 7.59 44.27
CA TYR A 20 -48.36 8.25 42.99
C TYR A 20 -47.00 8.97 42.94
N TRP A 21 -46.63 9.65 44.03
CA TRP A 21 -45.33 10.31 44.14
C TRP A 21 -44.16 9.33 44.12
N LEU A 22 -44.25 8.23 44.88
CA LEU A 22 -43.22 7.19 44.89
C LEU A 22 -43.06 6.51 43.52
N ALA A 23 -44.17 6.22 42.85
CA ALA A 23 -44.17 5.65 41.50
C ALA A 23 -43.54 6.62 40.49
N TYR A 24 -43.90 7.91 40.54
CA TYR A 24 -43.33 8.92 39.66
C TYR A 24 -41.83 9.12 39.90
N ARG A 25 -41.40 9.19 41.17
CA ARG A 25 -39.98 9.34 41.57
C ARG A 25 -39.15 8.13 41.12
N ASN A 26 -39.62 6.92 41.40
CA ASN A 26 -38.91 5.70 41.03
C ASN A 26 -38.91 5.48 39.51
N GLY A 27 -40.01 5.74 38.83
CA GLY A 27 -40.08 5.63 37.37
C GLY A 27 -39.15 6.62 36.68
N PHE A 28 -39.10 7.87 37.16
CA PHE A 28 -38.19 8.88 36.63
C PHE A 28 -36.73 8.55 36.91
N SER A 29 -36.41 8.11 38.13
CA SER A 29 -35.03 7.74 38.50
C SER A 29 -34.54 6.51 37.73
N ASN A 30 -35.35 5.45 37.66
CA ASN A 30 -34.98 4.21 36.97
C ASN A 30 -34.90 4.42 35.46
N GLY A 31 -35.85 5.16 34.87
CA GLY A 31 -35.84 5.46 33.44
C GLY A 31 -34.62 6.28 33.02
N LEU A 32 -34.15 7.20 33.87
CA LEU A 32 -32.92 7.94 33.61
C LEU A 32 -31.70 7.03 33.71
N THR A 33 -31.59 6.22 34.77
CA THR A 33 -30.41 5.38 35.00
C THR A 33 -30.28 4.24 33.99
N GLU A 34 -31.39 3.58 33.66
CA GLU A 34 -31.40 2.44 32.75
C GLU A 34 -31.26 2.92 31.31
N GLY A 35 -31.97 4.00 30.93
CA GLY A 35 -31.81 4.63 29.63
C GLY A 35 -30.42 5.22 29.39
N TYR A 36 -29.79 5.83 30.41
CA TYR A 36 -28.39 6.28 30.28
C TYR A 36 -27.42 5.11 30.25
N ALA A 37 -27.56 4.11 31.11
CA ALA A 37 -26.60 3.01 31.18
C ALA A 37 -26.64 2.14 29.91
N GLU A 38 -27.83 1.79 29.45
CA GLU A 38 -28.02 0.96 28.26
C GLU A 38 -27.68 1.75 27.00
N GLY A 39 -28.19 2.98 26.85
CA GLY A 39 -27.86 3.84 25.70
C GLY A 39 -26.38 4.24 25.63
N TYR A 40 -25.71 4.46 26.77
CA TYR A 40 -24.28 4.76 26.80
C TYR A 40 -23.43 3.53 26.46
N SER A 41 -23.74 2.36 27.02
CA SER A 41 -23.00 1.14 26.72
C SER A 41 -23.18 0.68 25.28
N GLU A 42 -24.39 0.77 24.73
CA GLU A 42 -24.68 0.45 23.33
C GLU A 42 -24.02 1.46 22.37
N GLY A 43 -24.06 2.76 22.70
CA GLY A 43 -23.37 3.80 21.91
C GLY A 43 -21.85 3.61 21.86
N ILE A 44 -21.22 3.20 22.97
CA ILE A 44 -19.78 2.89 23.02
C ILE A 44 -19.48 1.61 22.22
N ALA A 45 -20.32 0.58 22.31
CA ALA A 45 -20.15 -0.66 21.56
C ALA A 45 -20.21 -0.41 20.05
N VAL A 46 -21.20 0.34 19.57
CA VAL A 46 -21.35 0.70 18.15
C VAL A 46 -20.17 1.55 17.68
N GLN A 47 -19.80 2.59 18.42
CA GLN A 47 -18.68 3.46 18.03
C GLN A 47 -17.33 2.72 18.01
N SER A 48 -17.12 1.78 18.94
CA SER A 48 -15.89 0.97 18.96
C SER A 48 -15.83 -0.05 17.83
N ALA A 49 -16.97 -0.65 17.46
CA ALA A 49 -17.07 -1.52 16.29
C ALA A 49 -16.79 -0.76 14.99
N ASP A 50 -17.40 0.41 14.81
CA ASP A 50 -17.23 1.26 13.62
C ASP A 50 -15.77 1.72 13.45
N LYS A 51 -15.14 2.17 14.54
CA LYS A 51 -13.71 2.50 14.57
C LYS A 51 -12.81 1.28 14.27
N SER A 52 -13.18 0.10 14.76
CA SER A 52 -12.42 -1.13 14.50
C SER A 52 -12.49 -1.54 13.03
N GLU A 53 -13.65 -1.40 12.41
CA GLU A 53 -13.83 -1.65 10.97
C GLU A 53 -13.07 -0.64 10.12
N GLU A 54 -13.10 0.63 10.47
CA GLU A 54 -12.35 1.68 9.76
C GLU A 54 -10.83 1.45 9.83
N ILE A 55 -10.30 1.15 11.02
CA ILE A 55 -8.88 0.79 11.20
C ILE A 55 -8.52 -0.46 10.41
N ARG A 56 -9.40 -1.48 10.40
CA ARG A 56 -9.18 -2.72 9.64
C ARG A 56 -9.15 -2.44 8.13
N ASN A 57 -10.06 -1.61 7.63
CA ASN A 57 -10.11 -1.24 6.22
C ASN A 57 -8.87 -0.44 5.80
N LEU A 58 -8.45 0.54 6.61
CA LEU A 58 -7.20 1.28 6.42
C LEU A 58 -5.96 0.37 6.45
N THR A 59 -5.93 -0.61 7.35
CA THR A 59 -4.83 -1.58 7.42
C THR A 59 -4.78 -2.47 6.17
N LEU A 60 -5.94 -2.89 5.67
CA LEU A 60 -6.05 -3.68 4.44
C LEU A 60 -5.60 -2.88 3.22
N SER A 61 -5.98 -1.59 3.12
CA SER A 61 -5.57 -0.74 2.00
C SER A 61 -4.06 -0.46 2.02
N LEU A 62 -3.47 -0.19 3.20
CA LEU A 62 -2.01 -0.06 3.36
C LEU A 62 -1.28 -1.33 2.98
N LYS A 63 -1.76 -2.50 3.43
CA LYS A 63 -1.18 -3.80 3.08
C LYS A 63 -1.27 -4.08 1.58
N GLN A 64 -2.36 -3.67 0.93
CA GLN A 64 -2.53 -3.80 -0.52
C GLN A 64 -1.57 -2.89 -1.28
N VAL A 65 -1.36 -1.65 -0.83
CA VAL A 65 -0.39 -0.73 -1.43
C VAL A 65 1.04 -1.24 -1.24
N GLN A 66 1.37 -1.75 -0.06
CA GLN A 66 2.69 -2.29 0.24
C GLN A 66 3.02 -3.54 -0.60
N ASN A 67 2.07 -4.46 -0.76
CA ASN A 67 2.23 -5.64 -1.62
C ASN A 67 2.43 -5.26 -3.10
N LYS A 68 1.75 -4.21 -3.58
CA LYS A 68 1.99 -3.68 -4.93
C LYS A 68 3.39 -3.09 -5.10
N HIS A 69 3.93 -2.41 -4.08
CA HIS A 69 5.29 -1.87 -4.11
C HIS A 69 6.34 -2.99 -4.07
N GLU A 70 6.12 -4.04 -3.27
CA GLU A 70 7.00 -5.21 -3.20
C GLU A 70 7.05 -5.97 -4.53
N GLN A 71 5.89 -6.19 -5.16
CA GLN A 71 5.83 -6.80 -6.49
C GLN A 71 6.54 -5.93 -7.54
N LEU A 72 6.32 -4.61 -7.54
CA LEU A 72 6.99 -3.70 -8.47
C LEU A 72 8.51 -3.70 -8.26
N TYR A 73 8.95 -3.74 -7.00
CA TYR A 73 10.37 -3.85 -6.66
C TYR A 73 10.98 -5.16 -7.12
N ASP A 74 10.29 -6.29 -6.98
CA ASP A 74 10.75 -7.60 -7.47
C ASP A 74 10.79 -7.67 -9.00
N PHE A 75 9.84 -7.02 -9.68
CA PHE A 75 9.88 -6.87 -11.15
C PHE A 75 11.03 -5.98 -11.57
N TYR A 76 11.23 -4.84 -10.90
CA TYR A 76 12.36 -3.95 -11.17
C TYR A 76 13.69 -4.65 -10.92
N LYS A 77 13.85 -5.36 -9.80
CA LYS A 77 15.05 -6.14 -9.47
C LYS A 77 15.32 -7.22 -10.51
N ARG A 78 14.30 -8.00 -10.91
CA ARG A 78 14.45 -9.00 -11.97
C ARG A 78 14.75 -8.37 -13.33
N ALA A 79 14.17 -7.22 -13.64
CA ALA A 79 14.44 -6.49 -14.87
C ALA A 79 15.86 -5.91 -14.87
N VAL A 80 16.34 -5.40 -13.73
CA VAL A 80 17.72 -4.91 -13.56
C VAL A 80 18.71 -6.07 -13.61
N GLU A 81 18.46 -7.17 -12.91
CA GLU A 81 19.29 -8.39 -12.99
C GLU A 81 19.30 -8.99 -14.41
N ALA A 82 18.17 -8.97 -15.12
CA ALA A 82 18.11 -9.36 -16.53
C ALA A 82 18.76 -8.31 -17.47
N SER A 83 18.80 -7.05 -17.06
CA SER A 83 19.43 -5.92 -17.76
C SER A 83 20.89 -5.71 -17.34
N GLN A 84 21.46 -6.54 -16.47
CA GLN A 84 22.89 -6.59 -16.17
C GLN A 84 23.69 -7.20 -17.36
N LEU A 85 23.35 -6.84 -18.60
CA LEU A 85 24.41 -6.61 -19.59
C LEU A 85 25.02 -5.26 -19.21
N GLY A 86 26.04 -5.28 -18.35
CA GLY A 86 26.68 -4.09 -17.81
C GLY A 86 28.00 -3.74 -18.53
N GLU A 87 28.83 -3.00 -17.80
CA GLU A 87 30.22 -2.70 -18.18
C GLU A 87 31.06 -3.93 -18.59
N PRO A 88 31.00 -5.11 -17.93
CA PRO A 88 31.84 -6.25 -18.35
C PRO A 88 31.45 -6.79 -19.75
N GLU A 89 30.17 -6.80 -20.10
CA GLU A 89 29.70 -7.19 -21.44
C GLU A 89 30.07 -6.13 -22.49
N ARG A 90 29.99 -4.84 -22.13
CA ARG A 90 30.47 -3.72 -22.97
C ARG A 90 31.98 -3.80 -23.22
N ILE A 91 32.78 -4.03 -22.16
CA ILE A 91 34.24 -4.22 -22.26
C ILE A 91 34.56 -5.43 -23.15
N THR A 92 33.83 -6.54 -22.97
CA THR A 92 34.00 -7.74 -23.80
C THR A 92 33.69 -7.47 -25.28
N LEU A 93 32.62 -6.72 -25.58
CA LEU A 93 32.28 -6.32 -26.94
C LEU A 93 33.31 -5.38 -27.56
N LEU A 94 33.86 -4.44 -26.79
CA LEU A 94 34.95 -3.56 -27.23
C LEU A 94 36.24 -4.34 -27.52
N GLU A 95 36.60 -5.32 -26.68
CA GLU A 95 37.73 -6.21 -26.96
C GLU A 95 37.54 -7.04 -28.23
N ILE A 96 36.32 -7.54 -28.46
CA ILE A 96 35.98 -8.28 -29.69
C ILE A 96 36.11 -7.34 -30.90
N ALA A 97 35.58 -6.12 -30.82
CA ALA A 97 35.68 -5.14 -31.90
C ALA A 97 37.15 -4.81 -32.24
N GLU A 98 38.02 -4.73 -31.24
CA GLU A 98 39.46 -4.46 -31.43
C GLU A 98 40.19 -5.64 -32.07
N LYS A 99 39.90 -6.88 -31.63
CA LYS A 99 40.42 -8.09 -32.28
C LYS A 99 39.97 -8.20 -33.74
N LEU A 100 38.73 -7.83 -34.03
CA LEU A 100 38.20 -7.78 -35.40
C LEU A 100 38.87 -6.69 -36.24
N ARG A 101 39.19 -5.52 -35.67
CA ARG A 101 39.98 -4.49 -36.36
C ARG A 101 41.34 -5.03 -36.80
N ILE A 102 42.08 -5.65 -35.88
CA ILE A 102 43.40 -6.24 -36.15
C ILE A 102 43.31 -7.34 -37.21
N ALA A 103 42.30 -8.22 -37.13
CA ALA A 103 42.08 -9.25 -38.13
C ALA A 103 41.77 -8.67 -39.52
N ALA A 104 40.90 -7.66 -39.60
CA ALA A 104 40.57 -6.99 -40.86
C ALA A 104 41.80 -6.29 -41.49
N GLU A 105 42.62 -5.62 -40.68
CA GLU A 105 43.88 -5.00 -41.12
C GLU A 105 44.89 -6.04 -41.61
N THR A 106 44.94 -7.19 -40.93
CA THR A 106 45.81 -8.31 -41.31
C THR A 106 45.35 -8.92 -42.65
N PHE A 107 44.05 -9.17 -42.84
CA PHE A 107 43.52 -9.68 -44.11
C PHE A 107 43.69 -8.69 -45.27
N ALA A 108 43.55 -7.39 -45.00
CA ALA A 108 43.84 -6.34 -45.97
C ALA A 108 45.32 -6.34 -46.38
N ALA A 109 46.25 -6.49 -45.42
CA ALA A 109 47.69 -6.54 -45.66
C ALA A 109 48.13 -7.78 -46.46
N PHE A 110 47.51 -8.94 -46.19
CA PHE A 110 47.81 -10.17 -46.92
C PHE A 110 47.11 -10.28 -48.29
N ARG A 111 46.25 -9.31 -48.67
CA ARG A 111 45.43 -9.32 -49.90
C ARG A 111 44.58 -10.59 -50.09
N THR A 112 44.47 -11.42 -49.05
CA THR A 112 43.75 -12.68 -49.03
C THR A 112 42.34 -12.44 -48.51
N GLY A 113 41.35 -12.63 -49.39
CA GLY A 113 39.95 -12.64 -48.98
C GLY A 113 39.34 -11.25 -48.74
N LYS A 114 39.17 -10.43 -49.79
CA LYS A 114 38.32 -9.22 -49.78
C LYS A 114 36.94 -9.42 -49.12
N LYS A 115 36.42 -10.64 -49.18
CA LYS A 115 35.17 -11.04 -48.52
C LYS A 115 35.31 -11.10 -46.99
N LEU A 116 36.37 -11.72 -46.47
CA LEU A 116 36.67 -11.81 -45.04
C LEU A 116 36.97 -10.44 -44.43
N GLU A 117 37.69 -9.58 -45.15
CA GLU A 117 37.93 -8.19 -44.73
C GLU A 117 36.62 -7.42 -44.54
N ARG A 118 35.68 -7.56 -45.49
CA ARG A 118 34.35 -6.92 -45.40
C ARG A 118 33.50 -7.51 -44.28
N GLU A 119 33.45 -8.83 -44.15
CA GLU A 119 32.67 -9.51 -43.09
C GLU A 119 33.21 -9.16 -41.69
N THR A 120 34.53 -9.06 -41.54
CA THR A 120 35.17 -8.70 -40.27
C THR A 120 34.91 -7.24 -39.89
N ARG A 121 34.88 -6.32 -40.87
CA ARG A 121 34.46 -4.93 -40.64
C ARG A 121 32.98 -4.82 -40.26
N LEU A 122 32.10 -5.54 -40.95
CA LEU A 122 30.66 -5.58 -40.60
C LEU A 122 30.44 -6.09 -39.18
N LEU A 123 31.16 -7.14 -38.78
CA LEU A 123 31.06 -7.71 -37.44
C LEU A 123 31.61 -6.77 -36.36
N ARG A 124 32.67 -6.00 -36.68
CA ARG A 124 33.17 -4.92 -35.82
C ARG A 124 32.13 -3.82 -35.64
N ASP A 125 31.52 -3.36 -36.72
CA ASP A 125 30.52 -2.29 -36.69
C ASP A 125 29.28 -2.73 -35.89
N GLN A 126 28.89 -4.00 -36.02
CA GLN A 126 27.83 -4.60 -35.22
C GLN A 126 28.20 -4.71 -33.73
N ALA A 127 29.43 -5.12 -33.41
CA ALA A 127 29.90 -5.17 -32.02
C ALA A 127 29.98 -3.77 -31.38
N LEU A 128 30.39 -2.75 -32.14
CA LEU A 128 30.38 -1.36 -31.71
C LEU A 128 28.96 -0.83 -31.51
N ALA A 129 28.02 -1.18 -32.39
CA ALA A 129 26.61 -0.82 -32.23
C ALA A 129 25.99 -1.47 -30.98
N MET A 130 26.32 -2.74 -30.70
CA MET A 130 25.89 -3.41 -29.47
C MET A 130 26.53 -2.79 -28.22
N ALA A 131 27.81 -2.40 -28.27
CA ALA A 131 28.48 -1.71 -27.17
C ALA A 131 27.90 -0.32 -26.89
N ALA A 132 27.44 0.39 -27.92
CA ALA A 132 26.76 1.69 -27.80
C ALA A 132 25.36 1.58 -27.18
N LEU A 133 24.65 0.47 -27.40
CA LEU A 133 23.36 0.19 -26.75
C LEU A 133 23.50 -0.15 -25.26
N LEU A 134 24.70 -0.56 -24.84
CA LEU A 134 25.07 -0.91 -23.47
C LEU A 134 25.87 0.20 -22.78
N GLU A 135 26.08 1.32 -23.46
CA GLU A 135 26.58 2.53 -22.83
C GLU A 135 25.59 2.91 -21.74
N PRO A 136 26.02 3.01 -20.47
CA PRO A 136 25.13 3.47 -19.43
C PRO A 136 24.61 4.82 -19.89
N ALA A 137 23.28 4.94 -20.06
CA ALA A 137 22.70 6.26 -20.18
C ALA A 137 23.20 7.01 -18.97
N ASP A 138 24.01 8.05 -19.19
CA ASP A 138 24.23 9.10 -18.21
C ASP A 138 22.83 9.67 -17.91
N GLN A 139 22.08 8.98 -17.07
CA GLN A 139 20.97 9.51 -16.28
C GLN A 139 21.61 10.34 -15.18
N GLU A 140 22.34 11.37 -15.57
CA GLU A 140 22.56 12.52 -14.74
C GLU A 140 22.24 13.78 -15.54
N SER A 141 21.25 14.50 -15.00
CA SER A 141 21.33 15.95 -14.89
C SER A 141 21.06 16.78 -16.14
N ALA A 142 19.79 16.85 -16.57
CA ALA A 142 19.16 18.10 -17.06
C ALA A 142 17.69 17.89 -17.48
N ALA A 143 16.76 18.02 -16.54
CA ALA A 143 15.46 18.71 -16.68
C ALA A 143 14.62 18.53 -15.41
#